data_AF-A0A562PAH0-F1
#
_entry.id   AF-A0A562PAH0-F1
#
_cell.length_a   1.000
_cell.length_b   1.000
_cell.length_c   1.000
_cell.angle_alpha   90.00
_cell.angle_beta   90.00
_cell.angle_gamma   90.00
#
_symmetry.space_group_name_H-M   'P 1'
#
loop_
_entity.id
_entity.type
_entity.pdbx_description
1 polymer ?
#
loop_
_entity_poly.entity_id
_entity_poly.type
_entity_poly.pdbx_seq_one_letter_code
_entity_poly.pdbx_strand_id
1 'polypeptide(L)'
;MRTGVRKYCVMVLAALPLLCRADPLPRFTGTLDAQTHREHAVALTPGDFVQGRLTGKAMRLVLLDRDGQRERILAKGRRDEQEFMFVAGTRGPYVLDVRAPEAGAYDLAVLRHVPVAAQVAPGPLPDSPRLRTLLAGLAQGTNTEAFWRGVTGPLVETAGVTPALAKDEVLVTFLWRGARRNVRLLGGPSSDHDELQRLGASDVWYRSYRVPASTRLSYRLAPDVPEVDGTPMERRRAILATLQRDPFNPVSFPARPLDRYDGASVLELPGAPPQQWIAPHAGVTAGAVETLRLASKELGNERDIVLYRSAGWRPGAPGNALVVLFDAEQYTTDVPTPVILDNLVAAGKLPPTAAILVANPSATSRGVELPPNPAFARFLSAELMPWARARGVYADAGRTAVAGASYGGLAATYAALRHPELFGNVYSQSGSFWWAPDGAEPEWLTRQFVAAPKLPVRFLLEAGLYEGGRGSAPGILDTTRHLRDVLQARGYDVQHREFAAGHDYLHWRGSLGDGLAELLGSPEGHVMR
;
A
#
# COMPACT_ATOMS: atom_id res chain seq x y z
N MET A 1 71.10 42.80 -4.74
CA MET A 1 69.97 43.35 -5.54
C MET A 1 68.69 42.76 -4.95
N ARG A 2 67.70 43.52 -4.46
CA ARG A 2 66.51 44.03 -5.20
C ARG A 2 65.89 42.92 -6.08
N THR A 3 64.63 42.47 -6.02
CA THR A 3 63.35 42.84 -5.33
C THR A 3 62.57 41.54 -4.95
N GLY A 4 61.37 41.51 -4.32
CA GLY A 4 60.59 42.53 -3.58
C GLY A 4 59.05 42.32 -3.59
N VAL A 5 58.47 41.85 -2.47
CA VAL A 5 57.07 41.98 -1.96
C VAL A 5 55.86 41.72 -2.91
N ARG A 6 54.96 40.77 -2.54
CA ARG A 6 53.53 41.05 -2.23
C ARG A 6 52.78 39.89 -1.57
N LYS A 7 52.11 40.19 -0.45
CA LYS A 7 51.03 39.37 0.16
C LYS A 7 49.70 39.69 -0.54
N TYR A 8 48.81 38.72 -0.66
CA TYR A 8 47.37 38.98 -0.79
C TYR A 8 46.58 38.08 0.17
N CYS A 9 45.97 38.69 1.18
CA CYS A 9 44.87 38.07 1.90
C CYS A 9 43.63 38.10 0.99
N VAL A 10 42.94 36.98 0.82
CA VAL A 10 41.56 36.97 0.32
C VAL A 10 40.65 36.83 1.54
N MET A 11 40.00 37.93 1.90
CA MET A 11 39.05 37.99 3.00
C MET A 11 37.72 37.40 2.51
N VAL A 12 37.31 36.25 3.04
CA VAL A 12 35.98 35.68 2.76
C VAL A 12 34.95 36.50 3.51
N LEU A 13 34.36 37.48 2.85
CA LEU A 13 33.22 38.25 3.36
C LEU A 13 31.99 37.34 3.41
N ALA A 14 31.56 37.00 4.63
CA ALA A 14 30.26 36.40 4.85
C ALA A 14 29.16 37.41 4.49
N ALA A 15 28.43 37.14 3.41
CA ALA A 15 27.25 37.92 3.06
C ALA A 15 26.12 37.57 4.04
N LEU A 16 25.83 38.48 4.99
CA LEU A 16 24.55 38.43 5.70
C LEU A 16 23.42 38.66 4.68
N PRO A 17 22.29 37.95 4.77
CA PRO A 17 21.12 38.28 3.98
C PRO A 17 20.63 39.67 4.41
N LEU A 18 20.65 40.63 3.48
CA LEU A 18 19.88 41.85 3.68
C LEU A 18 18.41 41.45 3.84
N LEU A 19 17.77 41.92 4.91
CA LEU A 19 16.31 41.94 4.97
C LEU A 19 15.81 42.87 3.86
N CYS A 20 15.39 42.28 2.73
CA CYS A 20 14.61 43.01 1.74
C CYS A 20 13.34 43.52 2.42
N ARG A 21 13.30 44.83 2.71
CA ARG A 21 12.02 45.53 2.79
C ARG A 21 11.34 45.30 1.44
N ALA A 22 10.18 44.65 1.46
CA ALA A 22 9.33 44.64 0.28
C ALA A 22 8.94 46.10 -0.01
N ASP A 23 9.17 46.55 -1.24
CA ASP A 23 8.72 47.87 -1.66
C ASP A 23 7.19 47.96 -1.49
N PRO A 24 6.66 49.13 -1.05
CA PRO A 24 5.23 49.29 -0.87
C PRO A 24 4.52 49.08 -2.21
N LEU A 25 3.53 48.17 -2.23
CA LEU A 25 2.80 47.86 -3.46
C LEU A 25 2.10 49.11 -4.02
N PRO A 26 2.05 49.28 -5.36
CA PRO A 26 1.51 50.50 -5.97
C PRO A 26 0.06 50.78 -5.55
N ARG A 27 -0.19 52.02 -5.12
CA ARG A 27 -1.53 52.57 -4.89
C ARG A 27 -1.65 53.94 -5.54
N PHE A 28 -2.73 54.14 -6.26
CA PHE A 28 -3.01 55.36 -7.03
C PHE A 28 -4.39 55.87 -6.68
N THR A 29 -4.48 57.14 -6.28
CA THR A 29 -5.73 57.82 -5.97
C THR A 29 -5.88 59.05 -6.83
N GLY A 30 -7.10 59.41 -7.20
CA GLY A 30 -7.35 60.65 -7.91
C GLY A 30 -8.81 60.89 -8.22
N THR A 31 -9.09 62.03 -8.84
CA THR A 31 -10.37 62.35 -9.48
C THR A 31 -10.21 62.33 -11.00
N LEU A 32 -11.31 61.98 -11.67
CA LEU A 32 -11.47 62.01 -13.12
C LEU A 32 -12.79 62.68 -13.48
N ASP A 33 -12.78 63.45 -14.56
CA ASP A 33 -13.99 64.00 -15.17
C ASP A 33 -14.71 62.91 -16.00
N ALA A 34 -15.99 63.13 -16.29
CA ALA A 34 -16.79 62.17 -17.06
C ALA A 34 -16.19 61.94 -18.45
N GLN A 35 -16.15 60.66 -18.87
CA GLN A 35 -15.55 60.18 -20.12
C GLN A 35 -14.02 60.36 -20.23
N THR A 36 -13.32 60.68 -19.13
CA THR A 36 -11.84 60.73 -19.10
C THR A 36 -11.23 59.43 -18.54
N HIS A 37 -9.91 59.32 -18.63
CA HIS A 37 -9.16 58.19 -18.09
C HIS A 37 -7.79 58.62 -17.56
N ARG A 38 -7.15 57.77 -16.75
CA ARG A 38 -5.75 57.94 -16.31
C ARG A 38 -5.03 56.61 -16.25
N GLU A 39 -3.85 56.63 -16.85
CA GLU A 39 -2.96 55.49 -17.00
C GLU A 39 -1.95 55.44 -15.85
N HIS A 40 -1.74 54.23 -15.31
CA HIS A 40 -0.78 53.95 -14.26
C HIS A 40 0.13 52.80 -14.71
N ALA A 41 1.40 53.10 -15.00
CA ALA A 41 2.38 52.09 -15.37
C ALA A 41 2.64 51.13 -14.20
N VAL A 42 2.75 49.83 -14.50
CA VAL A 42 3.11 48.79 -13.53
C VAL A 42 4.32 48.00 -14.03
N ALA A 43 5.36 47.91 -13.19
CA ALA A 43 6.57 47.15 -13.47
C ALA A 43 6.31 45.66 -13.22
N LEU A 44 6.12 44.88 -14.29
CA LEU A 44 5.79 43.46 -14.26
C LEU A 44 6.68 42.66 -15.21
N THR A 45 7.09 41.46 -14.80
CA THR A 45 7.71 40.47 -15.69
C THR A 45 6.68 39.45 -16.22
N PRO A 46 6.88 38.88 -17.42
CA PRO A 46 5.97 37.86 -17.95
C PRO A 46 5.82 36.67 -16.99
N GLY A 47 4.58 36.29 -16.71
CA GLY A 47 4.19 35.27 -15.74
C GLY A 47 3.90 35.80 -14.33
N ASP A 48 4.17 37.06 -14.01
CA ASP A 48 3.86 37.64 -12.70
C ASP A 48 2.35 37.62 -12.40
N PHE A 49 1.99 37.16 -11.21
CA PHE A 49 0.61 37.20 -10.71
C PHE A 49 0.35 38.52 -9.97
N VAL A 50 -0.71 39.22 -10.37
CA VAL A 50 -1.16 40.47 -9.75
C VAL A 50 -2.59 40.32 -9.26
N GLN A 51 -2.82 40.65 -7.99
CA GLN A 51 -4.15 40.86 -7.40
C GLN A 51 -4.24 42.32 -6.95
N GLY A 52 -5.37 42.96 -7.19
CA GLY A 52 -5.63 44.32 -6.73
C GLY A 52 -7.11 44.63 -6.59
N ARG A 53 -7.41 45.89 -6.27
CA ARG A 53 -8.75 46.40 -6.02
C ARG A 53 -8.87 47.81 -6.59
N LEU A 54 -9.96 48.07 -7.32
CA LEU A 54 -10.37 49.40 -7.73
C LEU A 54 -11.61 49.78 -6.93
N THR A 55 -11.55 50.94 -6.28
CA THR A 55 -12.67 51.59 -5.61
C THR A 55 -13.01 52.87 -6.37
N GLY A 56 -14.29 53.18 -6.55
CA GLY A 56 -14.77 54.39 -7.23
C GLY A 56 -16.07 54.14 -8.02
N LYS A 57 -17.04 55.03 -7.88
CA LYS A 57 -18.38 54.89 -8.47
C LYS A 57 -18.30 54.75 -10.00
N ALA A 58 -18.90 53.69 -10.53
CA ALA A 58 -18.90 53.32 -11.95
C ALA A 58 -17.51 53.16 -12.63
N MET A 59 -16.41 53.22 -11.86
CA MET A 59 -15.05 53.22 -12.40
C MET A 59 -14.68 51.87 -13.04
N ARG A 60 -13.99 51.94 -14.17
CA ARG A 60 -13.53 50.78 -14.95
C ARG A 60 -12.02 50.69 -14.92
N LEU A 61 -11.50 49.48 -15.00
CA LEU A 61 -10.07 49.20 -15.10
C LEU A 61 -9.79 48.38 -16.35
N VAL A 62 -8.87 48.86 -17.17
CA VAL A 62 -8.38 48.16 -18.37
C VAL A 62 -6.89 47.91 -18.21
N LEU A 63 -6.44 46.72 -18.58
CA LEU A 63 -5.03 46.40 -18.74
C LEU A 63 -4.66 46.69 -20.19
N LEU A 64 -3.75 47.64 -20.41
CA LEU A 64 -3.17 47.96 -21.71
C LEU A 64 -1.76 47.39 -21.80
N ASP A 65 -1.39 46.93 -22.99
CA ASP A 65 -0.04 46.43 -23.31
C ASP A 65 0.87 47.51 -23.91
N ARG A 66 2.08 47.12 -24.34
CA ARG A 66 3.10 48.04 -24.88
C ARG A 66 2.66 48.88 -26.09
N ASP A 67 1.69 48.40 -26.86
CA ASP A 67 1.18 49.07 -28.07
C ASP A 67 -0.11 49.87 -27.75
N GLY A 68 -0.41 50.08 -26.47
CA GLY A 68 -1.65 50.68 -25.98
C GLY A 68 -2.89 49.82 -26.22
N GLN A 69 -2.73 48.56 -26.65
CA GLN A 69 -3.86 47.70 -26.96
C GLN A 69 -4.43 47.09 -25.68
N ARG A 70 -5.75 46.92 -25.67
CA ARG A 70 -6.47 46.33 -24.53
C ARG A 70 -6.24 44.82 -24.49
N GLU A 71 -5.39 44.41 -23.55
CA GLU A 71 -5.18 43.01 -23.19
C GLU A 71 -6.40 42.46 -22.44
N ARG A 72 -6.92 43.21 -21.45
CA ARG A 72 -8.00 42.71 -20.57
C ARG A 72 -8.82 43.83 -19.94
N ILE A 73 -10.12 43.60 -19.72
CA ILE A 73 -10.93 44.44 -18.83
C ILE A 73 -10.91 43.80 -17.44
N LEU A 74 -10.32 44.51 -16.48
CA LEU A 74 -10.10 44.06 -15.10
C LEU A 74 -11.27 44.45 -14.18
N ALA A 75 -11.86 45.62 -14.38
CA ALA A 75 -13.07 46.07 -13.65
C ALA A 75 -14.06 46.73 -14.63
N LYS A 76 -15.35 46.47 -14.45
CA LYS A 76 -16.42 46.85 -15.41
C LYS A 76 -17.29 48.03 -14.95
N GLY A 77 -17.08 48.54 -13.74
CA GLY A 77 -17.88 49.65 -13.17
C GLY A 77 -19.25 49.20 -12.67
N ARG A 78 -19.40 47.92 -12.27
CA ARG A 78 -20.69 47.35 -11.81
C ARG A 78 -20.92 47.46 -10.29
N ARG A 79 -19.87 47.82 -9.55
CA ARG A 79 -19.86 48.01 -8.10
C ARG A 79 -18.84 49.10 -7.79
N ASP A 80 -19.06 49.82 -6.70
CA ASP A 80 -18.14 50.87 -6.26
C ASP A 80 -16.81 50.30 -5.76
N GLU A 81 -16.76 49.01 -5.40
CA GLU A 81 -15.54 48.25 -5.12
C GLU A 81 -15.48 46.99 -5.98
N GLN A 82 -14.35 46.78 -6.66
CA GLN A 82 -14.11 45.66 -7.58
C GLN A 82 -12.68 45.14 -7.43
N GLU A 83 -12.54 43.88 -7.00
CA GLU A 83 -11.25 43.18 -7.07
C GLU A 83 -10.91 42.77 -8.52
N PHE A 84 -9.62 42.71 -8.82
CA PHE A 84 -9.09 42.20 -10.08
C PHE A 84 -7.90 41.28 -9.87
N MET A 85 -7.73 40.32 -10.78
CA MET A 85 -6.56 39.45 -10.84
C MET A 85 -6.14 39.20 -12.29
N PHE A 86 -4.84 39.19 -12.56
CA PHE A 86 -4.29 38.78 -13.85
C PHE A 86 -2.88 38.20 -13.71
N VAL A 87 -2.44 37.52 -14.77
CA VAL A 87 -1.05 37.11 -14.97
C VAL A 87 -0.51 37.97 -16.11
N ALA A 88 0.68 38.56 -15.93
CA ALA A 88 1.32 39.35 -16.98
C ALA A 88 1.73 38.48 -18.17
N GLY A 89 1.35 38.87 -19.38
CA GLY A 89 1.78 38.20 -20.61
C GLY A 89 3.15 38.69 -21.10
N THR A 90 3.48 38.35 -22.35
CA THR A 90 4.76 38.74 -22.99
C THR A 90 4.71 40.14 -23.64
N ARG A 91 3.54 40.76 -23.78
CA ARG A 91 3.34 42.06 -24.44
C ARG A 91 3.55 43.27 -23.53
N GLY A 92 4.07 43.08 -22.31
CA GLY A 92 4.45 44.20 -21.42
C GLY A 92 5.53 45.13 -22.01
N PRO A 93 5.80 46.33 -21.45
CA PRO A 93 5.27 46.84 -20.17
C PRO A 93 3.75 47.03 -20.21
N TYR A 94 3.12 46.85 -19.05
CA TYR A 94 1.67 46.94 -18.90
C TYR A 94 1.28 48.21 -18.17
N VAL A 95 0.09 48.72 -18.51
CA VAL A 95 -0.51 49.92 -17.93
C VAL A 95 -1.89 49.56 -17.37
N LEU A 96 -2.14 49.99 -16.13
CA LEU A 96 -3.44 49.95 -15.48
C LEU A 96 -4.18 51.27 -15.79
N ASP A 97 -5.14 51.20 -16.69
CA ASP A 97 -5.88 52.34 -17.20
C ASP A 97 -7.26 52.44 -16.53
N VAL A 98 -7.41 53.45 -15.66
CA VAL A 98 -8.65 53.74 -14.93
C VAL A 98 -9.50 54.65 -15.80
N ARG A 99 -10.69 54.19 -16.21
CA ARG A 99 -11.64 54.96 -17.03
C ARG A 99 -12.87 55.33 -16.23
N ALA A 100 -13.31 56.58 -16.38
CA ALA A 100 -14.42 57.19 -15.65
C ALA A 100 -15.63 57.45 -16.56
N PRO A 101 -16.68 56.61 -16.59
CA PRO A 101 -17.91 56.89 -17.34
C PRO A 101 -18.66 58.11 -16.78
N GLU A 102 -18.62 58.30 -15.47
CA GLU A 102 -19.13 59.46 -14.73
C GLU A 102 -17.97 60.12 -13.99
N ALA A 103 -18.06 61.42 -13.71
CA ALA A 103 -17.04 62.12 -12.93
C ALA A 103 -17.01 61.58 -11.49
N GLY A 104 -15.82 61.37 -10.93
CA GLY A 104 -15.70 60.81 -9.59
C GLY A 104 -14.26 60.59 -9.12
N ALA A 105 -14.13 60.27 -7.84
CA ALA A 105 -12.87 59.84 -7.24
C ALA A 105 -12.67 58.32 -7.39
N TYR A 106 -11.41 57.89 -7.43
CA TYR A 106 -11.03 56.49 -7.43
C TYR A 106 -9.81 56.21 -6.53
N ASP A 107 -9.69 54.96 -6.11
CA ASP A 107 -8.57 54.37 -5.39
C ASP A 107 -8.24 53.01 -6.02
N LEU A 108 -7.11 52.95 -6.71
CA LEU A 108 -6.58 51.75 -7.34
C LEU A 108 -5.39 51.24 -6.51
N ALA A 109 -5.54 50.07 -5.89
CA ALA A 109 -4.50 49.44 -5.09
C ALA A 109 -4.09 48.08 -5.66
N VAL A 110 -2.79 47.86 -5.85
CA VAL A 110 -2.23 46.51 -5.99
C VAL A 110 -2.13 45.91 -4.59
N LEU A 111 -2.82 44.79 -4.36
CA LEU A 111 -2.89 44.11 -3.07
C LEU A 111 -1.86 42.98 -2.95
N ARG A 112 -1.51 42.34 -4.08
CA ARG A 112 -0.42 41.37 -4.19
C ARG A 112 0.23 41.46 -5.56
N HIS A 113 1.56 41.41 -5.58
CA HIS A 113 2.37 41.15 -6.77
C HIS A 113 3.27 39.98 -6.40
N VAL A 114 3.17 38.87 -7.14
CA VAL A 114 3.93 37.64 -6.89
C VAL A 114 4.71 37.30 -8.16
N PRO A 115 6.02 37.63 -8.21
CA PRO A 115 6.88 37.26 -9.32
C PRO A 115 6.90 35.74 -9.55
N VAL A 116 7.15 35.29 -10.78
CA VAL A 116 7.16 33.85 -11.13
C VAL A 116 8.01 33.02 -10.16
N ALA A 117 9.21 33.49 -9.80
CA ALA A 117 10.11 32.80 -8.88
C ALA A 117 9.58 32.67 -7.43
N ALA A 118 8.56 33.45 -7.07
CA ALA A 118 7.89 33.41 -5.76
C ALA A 118 6.51 32.72 -5.81
N GLN A 119 6.03 32.30 -6.98
CA GLN A 119 4.77 31.55 -7.14
C GLN A 119 4.98 30.07 -6.79
N VAL A 120 5.12 29.81 -5.49
CA VAL A 120 5.24 28.45 -4.95
C VAL A 120 3.90 28.06 -4.34
N ALA A 121 3.33 26.94 -4.81
CA ALA A 121 2.15 26.37 -4.17
C ALA A 121 2.51 25.94 -2.74
N PRO A 122 1.69 26.28 -1.72
CA PRO A 122 1.96 25.81 -0.36
C PRO A 122 1.92 24.28 -0.34
N GLY A 123 2.98 23.68 0.21
CA GLY A 123 3.08 22.22 0.31
C GLY A 123 1.93 21.63 1.14
N PRO A 124 1.48 20.40 0.83
CA PRO A 124 0.41 19.76 1.59
C PRO A 124 0.79 19.64 3.07
N LEU A 125 -0.13 20.08 3.95
CA LEU A 125 0.04 19.90 5.38
C LEU A 125 -0.17 18.41 5.72
N PRO A 126 0.76 17.75 6.45
CA PRO A 126 0.60 16.36 6.86
C PRO A 126 -0.69 16.15 7.65
N ASP A 127 -1.37 15.00 7.53
CA ASP A 127 -2.48 14.64 8.43
C ASP A 127 -2.00 14.46 9.89
N SER A 128 -0.75 14.03 10.06
CA SER A 128 -0.09 13.77 11.34
C SER A 128 0.12 15.05 12.17
N PRO A 129 -0.43 15.13 13.40
CA PRO A 129 -0.16 16.26 14.29
C PRO A 129 1.33 16.36 14.66
N ARG A 130 2.04 15.24 14.88
CA ARG A 130 3.50 15.28 15.15
C ARG A 130 4.27 15.89 13.98
N LEU A 131 3.94 15.55 12.73
CA LEU A 131 4.60 16.15 11.57
C LEU A 131 4.20 17.61 11.33
N ARG A 132 2.97 18.03 11.68
CA ARG A 132 2.59 19.46 11.67
C ARG A 132 3.41 20.27 12.67
N THR A 133 3.56 19.79 13.91
CA THR A 133 4.40 20.43 14.93
C THR A 133 5.85 20.51 14.46
N LEU A 134 6.40 19.45 13.88
CA LEU A 134 7.75 19.46 13.33
C LEU A 134 7.91 20.45 12.17
N LEU A 135 6.96 20.51 11.23
CA LEU A 135 6.98 21.44 10.10
C LEU A 135 6.95 22.90 10.57
N ALA A 136 6.13 23.21 11.59
CA ALA A 136 6.08 24.54 12.20
C ALA A 136 7.39 24.91 12.91
N GLY A 137 8.01 23.97 13.63
CA GLY A 137 9.34 24.17 14.25
C GLY A 137 10.45 24.37 13.22
N LEU A 138 10.45 23.59 12.14
CA LEU A 138 11.40 23.73 11.01
C LEU A 138 11.32 25.13 10.38
N ALA A 139 10.12 25.68 10.22
CA ALA A 139 9.91 27.05 9.75
C ALA A 139 10.44 28.13 10.73
N GLN A 140 10.64 27.77 12.00
CA GLN A 140 11.25 28.61 13.05
C GLN A 140 12.75 28.29 13.27
N GLY A 141 13.35 27.39 12.48
CA GLY A 141 14.77 27.05 12.54
C GLY A 141 15.16 25.90 13.47
N THR A 142 14.20 25.12 14.01
CA THR A 142 14.53 23.91 14.79
C THR A 142 15.07 22.78 13.90
N ASN A 143 15.92 21.90 14.43
CA ASN A 143 16.36 20.69 13.73
C ASN A 143 15.44 19.47 13.98
N THR A 144 15.74 18.34 13.33
CA THR A 144 14.95 17.10 13.40
C THR A 144 15.43 16.08 14.46
N GLU A 145 16.53 16.33 15.18
CA GLU A 145 17.13 15.33 16.10
C GLU A 145 16.23 15.00 17.29
N ALA A 146 15.49 15.98 17.80
CA ALA A 146 14.53 15.75 18.89
C ALA A 146 13.35 14.87 18.44
N PHE A 147 12.93 15.00 17.17
CA PHE A 147 11.90 14.15 16.58
C PHE A 147 12.40 12.71 16.42
N TRP A 148 13.56 12.52 15.79
CA TRP A 148 14.11 11.19 15.48
C TRP A 148 14.45 10.35 16.71
N ARG A 149 14.86 10.96 17.83
CA ARG A 149 15.07 10.23 19.10
C ARG A 149 13.81 9.55 19.65
N GLY A 150 12.61 9.95 19.21
CA GLY A 150 11.33 9.39 19.60
C GLY A 150 10.63 8.59 18.48
N VAL A 151 11.40 8.02 17.55
CA VAL A 151 10.91 7.17 16.45
C VAL A 151 11.45 5.76 16.62
N THR A 152 10.55 4.77 16.67
CA THR A 152 10.84 3.33 16.84
C THR A 152 10.10 2.48 15.79
N GLY A 153 9.88 3.05 14.61
CA GLY A 153 9.00 2.52 13.55
C GLY A 153 7.98 3.57 13.08
N PRO A 154 6.88 3.16 12.44
CA PRO A 154 5.84 4.07 11.95
C PRO A 154 5.17 4.81 13.12
N LEU A 155 4.82 6.08 12.93
CA LEU A 155 4.01 6.80 13.91
C LEU A 155 2.60 6.23 13.88
N VAL A 156 2.01 6.03 15.06
CA VAL A 156 0.63 5.56 15.24
C VAL A 156 -0.10 6.64 16.05
N GLU A 157 -1.06 7.32 15.42
CA GLU A 157 -1.73 8.50 15.98
C GLU A 157 -3.25 8.32 15.94
N THR A 158 -3.91 8.42 17.10
CA THR A 158 -5.35 8.20 17.31
C THR A 158 -6.13 9.48 17.64
N ALA A 159 -5.45 10.61 17.81
CA ALA A 159 -6.03 11.90 18.18
C ALA A 159 -5.24 13.06 17.55
N GLY A 160 -5.87 14.23 17.39
CA GLY A 160 -5.26 15.44 16.82
C GLY A 160 -5.01 15.40 15.30
N VAL A 161 -5.31 14.28 14.65
CA VAL A 161 -5.26 14.10 13.19
C VAL A 161 -6.27 15.01 12.49
N THR A 162 -5.89 15.56 11.34
CA THR A 162 -6.74 16.48 10.55
C THR A 162 -6.78 16.07 9.08
N PRO A 163 -7.95 15.75 8.49
CA PRO A 163 -9.29 15.66 9.10
C PRO A 163 -9.38 14.71 10.31
N ALA A 164 -10.44 14.80 11.11
CA ALA A 164 -10.64 13.87 12.22
C ALA A 164 -10.67 12.40 11.75
N LEU A 165 -10.29 11.47 12.64
CA LEU A 165 -10.37 10.03 12.38
C LEU A 165 -11.80 9.52 12.55
N ALA A 166 -12.17 8.47 11.81
CA ALA A 166 -13.34 7.67 12.13
C ALA A 166 -13.11 6.82 13.41
N LYS A 167 -14.18 6.32 14.03
CA LYS A 167 -14.14 5.66 15.36
C LYS A 167 -13.10 4.54 15.48
N ASP A 168 -13.02 3.69 14.47
CA ASP A 168 -12.15 2.50 14.46
C ASP A 168 -10.92 2.71 13.57
N GLU A 169 -10.62 3.96 13.20
CA GLU A 169 -9.55 4.38 12.30
C GLU A 169 -8.35 4.94 13.08
N VAL A 170 -7.14 4.66 12.58
CA VAL A 170 -5.87 5.12 13.13
C VAL A 170 -5.04 5.71 12.01
N LEU A 171 -4.33 6.82 12.25
CA LEU A 171 -3.34 7.33 11.32
C LEU A 171 -2.01 6.59 11.55
N VAL A 172 -1.54 5.88 10.52
CA VAL A 172 -0.19 5.28 10.51
C VAL A 172 0.69 6.05 9.54
N THR A 173 1.79 6.61 10.04
CA THR A 173 2.77 7.36 9.23
C THR A 173 4.10 6.64 9.17
N PHE A 174 4.40 6.06 8.00
CA PHE A 174 5.71 5.50 7.70
C PHE A 174 6.73 6.62 7.51
N LEU A 175 7.97 6.39 7.95
CA LEU A 175 9.03 7.39 7.99
C LEU A 175 10.33 6.85 7.38
N TRP A 176 11.13 7.73 6.79
CA TRP A 176 12.51 7.45 6.44
C TRP A 176 13.41 8.67 6.68
N ARG A 177 14.65 8.45 7.13
CA ARG A 177 15.62 9.50 7.44
C ARG A 177 16.71 9.62 6.36
N GLY A 178 16.85 10.82 5.79
CA GLY A 178 18.06 11.22 5.05
C GLY A 178 18.26 10.63 3.64
N ALA A 179 17.22 10.10 2.99
CA ALA A 179 17.30 9.79 1.55
C ALA A 179 17.48 11.08 0.72
N ARG A 180 18.16 10.95 -0.43
CA ARG A 180 18.58 12.09 -1.27
C ARG A 180 17.57 12.46 -2.35
N ARG A 181 16.88 11.47 -2.94
CA ARG A 181 16.06 11.60 -4.15
C ARG A 181 14.60 11.20 -3.94
N ASN A 182 14.36 9.99 -3.44
CA ASN A 182 13.04 9.40 -3.26
C ASN A 182 13.06 8.33 -2.16
N VAL A 183 11.90 7.89 -1.69
CA VAL A 183 11.74 6.66 -0.90
C VAL A 183 10.44 5.97 -1.32
N ARG A 184 10.48 4.66 -1.54
CA ARG A 184 9.31 3.82 -1.82
C ARG A 184 8.97 2.94 -0.62
N LEU A 185 7.69 2.71 -0.37
CA LEU A 185 7.15 1.74 0.58
C LEU A 185 6.65 0.51 -0.20
N LEU A 186 7.02 -0.68 0.25
CA LEU A 186 6.49 -1.96 -0.22
C LEU A 186 5.73 -2.64 0.92
N GLY A 187 4.55 -3.20 0.64
CA GLY A 187 3.75 -3.94 1.61
C GLY A 187 2.96 -3.07 2.60
N GLY A 188 2.91 -1.76 2.40
CA GLY A 188 2.11 -0.85 3.22
C GLY A 188 0.60 -1.01 3.05
N PRO A 189 -0.22 -0.10 3.62
CA PRO A 189 -1.68 -0.12 3.52
C PRO A 189 -2.24 0.27 2.13
N SER A 190 -1.67 -0.28 1.07
CA SER A 190 -2.11 -0.10 -0.31
C SER A 190 -1.66 -1.29 -1.16
N SER A 191 -2.21 -1.37 -2.38
CA SER A 191 -1.80 -2.39 -3.32
C SER A 191 -0.48 -2.07 -4.04
N ASP A 192 0.20 -0.93 -3.84
CA ASP A 192 1.29 -0.45 -4.74
C ASP A 192 2.66 -0.17 -4.04
N HIS A 193 3.68 0.26 -4.81
CA HIS A 193 5.01 0.67 -4.35
C HIS A 193 5.04 2.16 -4.08
N ASP A 194 4.46 2.54 -2.95
CA ASP A 194 4.03 3.90 -2.67
C ASP A 194 5.18 4.87 -2.35
N GLU A 195 5.16 6.06 -2.96
CA GLU A 195 6.17 7.09 -2.72
C GLU A 195 5.94 7.83 -1.41
N LEU A 196 6.99 8.01 -0.60
CA LEU A 196 7.00 8.94 0.53
C LEU A 196 7.32 10.35 0.04
N GLN A 197 6.74 11.34 0.71
CA GLN A 197 6.98 12.76 0.45
C GLN A 197 7.99 13.32 1.44
N ARG A 198 8.79 14.31 1.02
CA ARG A 198 9.73 15.00 1.90
C ARG A 198 9.02 16.09 2.71
N LEU A 199 9.26 16.13 4.03
CA LEU A 199 8.69 17.16 4.91
C LEU A 199 9.49 18.47 4.77
N GLY A 200 9.05 19.32 3.83
CA GLY A 200 9.73 20.57 3.51
C GLY A 200 11.18 20.34 3.07
N ALA A 201 12.11 21.13 3.61
CA ALA A 201 13.55 21.01 3.32
C ALA A 201 14.31 20.07 4.29
N SER A 202 13.63 19.27 5.11
CA SER A 202 14.24 18.47 6.19
C SER A 202 14.77 17.09 5.76
N ASP A 203 15.36 16.33 6.67
CA ASP A 203 15.77 14.94 6.42
C ASP A 203 14.62 13.91 6.57
N VAL A 204 13.39 14.37 6.84
CA VAL A 204 12.22 13.51 7.04
C VAL A 204 11.50 13.26 5.72
N TRP A 205 11.39 11.98 5.37
CA TRP A 205 10.47 11.46 4.36
C TRP A 205 9.33 10.75 5.07
N TYR A 206 8.09 10.93 4.61
CA TYR A 206 6.92 10.34 5.25
C TYR A 206 5.82 9.92 4.27
N ARG A 207 4.99 8.96 4.68
CA ARG A 207 3.67 8.72 4.09
C ARG A 207 2.67 8.26 5.14
N SER A 208 1.54 8.93 5.19
CA SER A 208 0.45 8.64 6.13
C SER A 208 -0.66 7.84 5.45
N TYR A 209 -1.23 6.89 6.18
CA TYR A 209 -2.40 6.11 5.81
C TYR A 209 -3.41 6.15 6.94
N ARG A 210 -4.67 6.17 6.58
CA ARG A 210 -5.79 5.93 7.48
C ARG A 210 -6.18 4.47 7.38
N VAL A 211 -6.15 3.76 8.50
CA VAL A 211 -6.33 2.30 8.52
C VAL A 211 -7.17 1.85 9.71
N PRO A 212 -7.86 0.70 9.64
CA PRO A 212 -8.52 0.12 10.81
C PRO A 212 -7.54 -0.15 11.95
N ALA A 213 -7.97 0.02 13.20
CA ALA A 213 -7.18 -0.32 14.38
C ALA A 213 -6.77 -1.81 14.46
N SER A 214 -7.40 -2.67 13.65
CA SER A 214 -7.09 -4.10 13.48
C SER A 214 -5.96 -4.43 12.51
N THR A 215 -5.25 -3.42 11.98
CA THR A 215 -4.24 -3.61 10.93
C THR A 215 -3.03 -4.42 11.39
N ARG A 216 -2.68 -5.46 10.62
CA ARG A 216 -1.39 -6.17 10.70
C ARG A 216 -0.84 -6.42 9.29
N LEU A 217 0.40 -6.00 9.04
CA LEU A 217 1.13 -6.25 7.80
C LEU A 217 2.65 -6.18 8.03
N SER A 218 3.45 -6.77 7.14
CA SER A 218 4.88 -6.48 7.05
C SER A 218 5.16 -5.53 5.87
N TYR A 219 6.19 -4.71 6.04
CA TYR A 219 6.55 -3.68 5.08
C TYR A 219 8.07 -3.53 4.95
N ARG A 220 8.51 -2.93 3.84
CA ARG A 220 9.90 -2.58 3.57
C ARG A 220 9.98 -1.19 2.95
N LEU A 221 11.11 -0.52 3.16
CA LEU A 221 11.40 0.81 2.62
C LEU A 221 12.59 0.72 1.66
N ALA A 222 12.49 1.39 0.52
CA ALA A 222 13.54 1.49 -0.48
C ALA A 222 13.91 2.96 -0.69
N PRO A 223 14.97 3.49 -0.04
CA PRO A 223 15.46 4.84 -0.28
C PRO A 223 16.23 4.91 -1.60
N ASP A 224 16.24 6.09 -2.22
CA ASP A 224 17.09 6.43 -3.36
C ASP A 224 17.02 5.45 -4.53
N VAL A 225 15.84 4.87 -4.78
CA VAL A 225 15.58 3.88 -5.83
C VAL A 225 16.13 4.38 -7.17
N PRO A 226 16.95 3.58 -7.87
CA PRO A 226 17.55 4.00 -9.13
C PRO A 226 16.49 4.10 -10.23
N GLU A 227 16.50 5.23 -10.94
CA GLU A 227 15.82 5.36 -12.23
C GLU A 227 16.69 4.70 -13.30
N VAL A 228 16.10 3.73 -14.00
CA VAL A 228 16.76 2.96 -15.06
C VAL A 228 15.98 3.11 -16.36
N ASP A 229 16.67 3.14 -17.49
CA ASP A 229 16.03 2.94 -18.78
C ASP A 229 15.64 1.45 -18.92
N GLY A 230 14.49 1.18 -19.53
CA GLY A 230 13.87 -0.14 -19.56
C GLY A 230 12.35 -0.11 -19.43
N THR A 231 11.72 -1.28 -19.50
CA THR A 231 10.26 -1.45 -19.45
C THR A 231 9.65 -1.00 -18.11
N PRO A 232 8.33 -0.71 -18.04
CA PRO A 232 7.65 -0.42 -16.78
C PRO A 232 7.87 -1.49 -15.69
N MET A 233 8.01 -2.76 -16.07
CA MET A 233 8.30 -3.85 -15.14
C MET A 233 9.74 -3.79 -14.60
N GLU A 234 10.74 -3.53 -15.44
CA GLU A 234 12.13 -3.39 -15.02
C GLU A 234 12.31 -2.18 -14.09
N ARG A 235 11.74 -1.02 -14.47
CA ARG A 235 11.73 0.18 -13.62
C ARG A 235 11.03 -0.07 -12.28
N ARG A 236 9.94 -0.86 -12.27
CA ARG A 236 9.26 -1.26 -11.04
C ARG A 236 10.11 -2.18 -10.17
N ARG A 237 10.86 -3.11 -10.78
CA ARG A 237 11.76 -4.05 -10.10
C ARG A 237 13.04 -3.39 -9.57
N ALA A 238 13.42 -2.23 -10.10
CA ALA A 238 14.56 -1.45 -9.61
C ALA A 238 14.48 -1.09 -8.11
N ILE A 239 13.27 -1.07 -7.52
CA ILE A 239 13.05 -0.94 -6.07
C ILE A 239 13.88 -1.97 -5.26
N LEU A 240 14.04 -3.19 -5.78
CA LEU A 240 14.72 -4.30 -5.10
C LEU A 240 16.20 -4.02 -4.84
N ALA A 241 16.81 -3.05 -5.55
CA ALA A 241 18.22 -2.69 -5.36
C ALA A 241 18.51 -1.96 -4.04
N THR A 242 17.51 -1.31 -3.43
CA THR A 242 17.67 -0.60 -2.14
C THR A 242 16.62 -0.97 -1.10
N LEU A 243 15.68 -1.84 -1.45
CA LEU A 243 14.62 -2.35 -0.57
C LEU A 243 15.18 -3.05 0.67
N GLN A 244 14.84 -2.53 1.85
CA GLN A 244 15.32 -3.03 3.14
C GLN A 244 14.28 -2.84 4.23
N ARG A 245 14.53 -3.42 5.41
CA ARG A 245 13.71 -3.19 6.61
C ARG A 245 13.82 -1.73 7.08
N ASP A 246 12.81 -1.29 7.82
CA ASP A 246 12.82 0.00 8.50
C ASP A 246 13.89 -0.01 9.62
N PRO A 247 14.90 0.86 9.56
CA PRO A 247 16.00 0.86 10.52
C PRO A 247 15.59 1.32 11.93
N PHE A 248 14.41 1.91 12.09
CA PHE A 248 13.87 2.32 13.39
C PHE A 248 12.96 1.24 14.02
N ASN A 249 12.44 0.30 13.23
CA ASN A 249 11.53 -0.74 13.71
C ASN A 249 12.32 -2.03 14.04
N PRO A 250 12.48 -2.40 15.34
CA PRO A 250 13.23 -3.59 15.73
C PRO A 250 12.46 -4.89 15.45
N VAL A 251 11.14 -4.84 15.20
CA VAL A 251 10.32 -6.02 14.99
C VAL A 251 10.33 -6.38 13.50
N SER A 252 10.76 -7.60 13.20
CA SER A 252 10.81 -8.13 11.85
C SER A 252 10.04 -9.43 11.68
N PHE A 253 9.68 -9.69 10.42
CA PHE A 253 9.15 -10.97 9.97
C PHE A 253 9.97 -11.42 8.74
N PRO A 254 10.67 -12.58 8.78
CA PRO A 254 10.85 -13.45 9.94
C PRO A 254 11.57 -12.78 11.12
N ALA A 255 11.46 -13.37 12.31
CA ALA A 255 11.96 -12.77 13.57
C ALA A 255 13.49 -12.81 13.74
N ARG A 256 14.23 -13.48 12.85
CA ARG A 256 15.69 -13.59 12.86
C ARG A 256 16.27 -13.35 11.45
N PRO A 257 16.19 -12.11 10.94
CA PRO A 257 16.69 -11.76 9.62
C PRO A 257 18.23 -11.78 9.63
N LEU A 258 18.82 -12.20 8.51
CA LEU A 258 20.27 -12.33 8.33
C LEU A 258 20.98 -10.97 8.32
N ASP A 259 20.35 -9.95 7.74
CA ASP A 259 20.84 -8.57 7.71
C ASP A 259 19.67 -7.56 7.64
N ARG A 260 19.91 -6.34 7.13
CA ARG A 260 18.87 -5.31 6.95
C ARG A 260 18.02 -5.47 5.68
N TYR A 261 18.52 -6.19 4.68
CA TYR A 261 17.86 -6.45 3.41
C TYR A 261 16.97 -7.70 3.48
N ASP A 262 17.34 -8.64 4.35
CA ASP A 262 16.54 -9.82 4.68
C ASP A 262 15.34 -9.50 5.60
N GLY A 263 14.25 -10.26 5.41
CA GLY A 263 12.96 -10.08 6.06
C GLY A 263 12.27 -8.74 5.75
N ALA A 264 11.15 -8.50 6.43
CA ALA A 264 10.40 -7.25 6.42
C ALA A 264 10.21 -6.71 7.86
N SER A 265 9.88 -5.43 8.02
CA SER A 265 9.51 -4.84 9.31
C SER A 265 8.02 -5.04 9.58
N VAL A 266 7.61 -5.20 10.84
CA VAL A 266 6.22 -5.50 11.21
C VAL A 266 5.47 -4.23 11.63
N LEU A 267 4.30 -4.00 11.05
CA LEU A 267 3.25 -3.13 11.61
C LEU A 267 2.18 -4.02 12.23
N GLU A 268 1.95 -3.86 13.53
CA GLU A 268 0.85 -4.50 14.24
C GLU A 268 0.18 -3.45 15.13
N LEU A 269 -1.09 -3.14 14.85
CA LEU A 269 -1.86 -2.17 15.62
C LEU A 269 -2.56 -2.82 16.83
N PRO A 270 -2.89 -2.08 17.89
CA PRO A 270 -3.40 -2.64 19.14
C PRO A 270 -4.72 -3.43 19.04
N GLY A 271 -5.51 -3.22 17.97
CA GLY A 271 -6.74 -3.97 17.71
C GLY A 271 -6.55 -5.19 16.80
N ALA A 272 -5.32 -5.53 16.39
CA ALA A 272 -5.06 -6.64 15.50
C ALA A 272 -5.42 -7.99 16.17
N PRO A 273 -6.17 -8.90 15.51
CA PRO A 273 -6.54 -10.18 16.10
C PRO A 273 -5.33 -11.00 16.58
N PRO A 274 -5.40 -11.69 17.74
CA PRO A 274 -4.27 -12.45 18.26
C PRO A 274 -3.94 -13.67 17.38
N GLN A 275 -2.66 -13.91 17.12
CA GLN A 275 -2.20 -15.10 16.37
C GLN A 275 -1.85 -16.24 17.33
N GLN A 276 -2.80 -16.66 18.16
CA GLN A 276 -2.55 -17.51 19.34
C GLN A 276 -1.94 -18.89 19.03
N TRP A 277 -2.14 -19.42 17.82
CA TRP A 277 -1.73 -20.78 17.45
C TRP A 277 -0.29 -20.92 16.92
N ILE A 278 0.41 -19.81 16.65
CA ILE A 278 1.69 -19.85 15.91
C ILE A 278 2.93 -20.20 16.75
N ALA A 279 2.79 -20.26 18.08
CA ALA A 279 3.87 -20.57 19.01
C ALA A 279 3.55 -21.87 19.78
N PRO A 280 4.53 -22.73 20.09
CA PRO A 280 4.28 -23.95 20.87
C PRO A 280 3.66 -23.63 22.23
N HIS A 281 2.55 -24.28 22.58
CA HIS A 281 1.94 -24.13 23.90
C HIS A 281 2.53 -25.14 24.89
N ALA A 282 2.65 -24.74 26.16
CA ALA A 282 3.17 -25.60 27.21
C ALA A 282 2.22 -26.79 27.45
N GLY A 283 2.78 -28.01 27.47
CA GLY A 283 2.02 -29.25 27.66
C GLY A 283 1.38 -29.83 26.38
N VAL A 284 1.53 -29.16 25.22
CA VAL A 284 1.11 -29.72 23.93
C VAL A 284 2.19 -30.68 23.41
N THR A 285 1.78 -31.91 23.12
CA THR A 285 2.66 -32.93 22.51
C THR A 285 2.82 -32.63 21.03
N ALA A 286 4.06 -32.43 20.58
CA ALA A 286 4.38 -32.20 19.17
C ALA A 286 4.08 -33.43 18.30
N GLY A 287 3.54 -33.18 17.11
CA GLY A 287 3.25 -34.19 16.10
C GLY A 287 4.51 -34.70 15.40
N ALA A 288 4.38 -35.84 14.71
CA ALA A 288 5.46 -36.39 13.91
C ALA A 288 5.52 -35.70 12.55
N VAL A 289 6.70 -35.18 12.19
CA VAL A 289 7.00 -34.56 10.89
C VAL A 289 8.07 -35.37 10.18
N GLU A 290 7.83 -35.74 8.92
CA GLU A 290 8.82 -36.36 8.03
C GLU A 290 8.85 -35.64 6.68
N THR A 291 10.04 -35.41 6.12
CA THR A 291 10.23 -34.87 4.76
C THR A 291 10.70 -35.99 3.85
N LEU A 292 9.98 -36.21 2.74
CA LEU A 292 10.24 -37.29 1.80
C LEU A 292 10.21 -36.74 0.36
N ARG A 293 11.09 -37.24 -0.51
CA ARG A 293 11.08 -36.90 -1.94
C ARG A 293 10.04 -37.73 -2.70
N LEU A 294 9.33 -37.08 -3.62
CA LEU A 294 8.38 -37.71 -4.55
C LEU A 294 8.70 -37.27 -5.98
N ALA A 295 9.20 -38.21 -6.78
CA ALA A 295 9.33 -38.07 -8.22
C ALA A 295 7.95 -38.21 -8.90
N SER A 296 7.61 -37.24 -9.74
CA SER A 296 6.36 -37.16 -10.49
C SER A 296 6.58 -37.42 -11.97
N LYS A 297 5.79 -38.31 -12.56
CA LYS A 297 5.75 -38.52 -14.02
C LYS A 297 4.88 -37.49 -14.70
N GLU A 298 3.80 -37.06 -14.04
CA GLU A 298 2.89 -36.02 -14.55
C GLU A 298 3.58 -34.65 -14.69
N LEU A 299 4.54 -34.34 -13.81
CA LEU A 299 5.26 -33.06 -13.80
C LEU A 299 6.71 -33.15 -14.29
N GLY A 300 7.23 -34.37 -14.53
CA GLY A 300 8.59 -34.59 -15.03
C GLY A 300 9.69 -34.09 -14.08
N ASN A 301 9.41 -34.00 -12.78
CA ASN A 301 10.32 -33.47 -11.76
C ASN A 301 10.18 -34.23 -10.44
N GLU A 302 10.98 -33.84 -9.45
CA GLU A 302 10.92 -34.36 -8.09
C GLU A 302 10.85 -33.19 -7.10
N ARG A 303 10.10 -33.39 -6.01
CA ARG A 303 9.90 -32.38 -4.95
C ARG A 303 9.89 -33.01 -3.57
N ASP A 304 10.15 -32.19 -2.57
CA ASP A 304 9.94 -32.56 -1.18
C ASP A 304 8.45 -32.49 -0.83
N ILE A 305 7.99 -33.50 -0.10
CA ILE A 305 6.66 -33.60 0.50
C ILE A 305 6.88 -33.75 2.00
N VAL A 306 6.33 -32.82 2.79
CA VAL A 306 6.37 -32.88 4.25
C VAL A 306 5.07 -33.51 4.73
N LEU A 307 5.17 -34.68 5.35
CA LEU A 307 4.04 -35.34 6.01
C LEU A 307 4.06 -35.03 7.50
N TYR A 308 2.96 -34.49 7.99
CA TYR A 308 2.72 -34.26 9.41
C TYR A 308 1.61 -35.17 9.92
N ARG A 309 1.73 -35.67 11.15
CA ARG A 309 0.70 -36.44 11.87
C ARG A 309 0.62 -35.93 13.31
N SER A 310 -0.53 -35.39 13.70
CA SER A 310 -0.74 -34.88 15.07
C SER A 310 -0.58 -35.97 16.13
N ALA A 311 -0.36 -35.57 17.37
CA ALA A 311 -0.49 -36.46 18.51
C ALA A 311 -1.86 -37.18 18.48
N GLY A 312 -1.86 -38.50 18.64
CA GLY A 312 -3.07 -39.34 18.57
C GLY A 312 -3.52 -39.76 17.18
N TRP A 313 -2.88 -39.32 16.09
CA TRP A 313 -3.21 -39.80 14.73
C TRP A 313 -3.08 -41.32 14.62
N ARG A 314 -4.11 -41.98 14.07
CA ARG A 314 -4.11 -43.40 13.72
C ARG A 314 -4.71 -43.56 12.33
N PRO A 315 -4.01 -44.19 11.35
CA PRO A 315 -4.55 -44.39 10.00
C PRO A 315 -5.91 -45.10 10.02
N GLY A 316 -6.89 -44.57 9.29
CA GLY A 316 -8.24 -45.14 9.21
C GLY A 316 -9.13 -44.98 10.47
N ALA A 317 -8.69 -44.25 11.49
CA ALA A 317 -9.56 -43.93 12.63
C ALA A 317 -10.73 -43.00 12.22
N PRO A 318 -11.94 -43.21 12.76
CA PRO A 318 -13.11 -42.40 12.42
C PRO A 318 -12.92 -40.95 12.88
N GLY A 319 -13.36 -40.00 12.05
CA GLY A 319 -13.28 -38.58 12.36
C GLY A 319 -11.92 -37.91 12.09
N ASN A 320 -10.90 -38.66 11.67
CA ASN A 320 -9.63 -38.10 11.19
C ASN A 320 -9.86 -36.98 10.14
N ALA A 321 -8.98 -35.98 10.13
CA ALA A 321 -8.95 -34.94 9.10
C ALA A 321 -7.62 -34.88 8.36
N LEU A 322 -7.64 -34.38 7.12
CA LEU A 322 -6.47 -34.23 6.27
C LEU A 322 -6.38 -32.80 5.73
N VAL A 323 -5.19 -32.22 5.76
CA VAL A 323 -4.89 -30.93 5.12
C VAL A 323 -3.83 -31.12 4.04
N VAL A 324 -4.14 -30.78 2.80
CA VAL A 324 -3.17 -30.67 1.70
C VAL A 324 -2.86 -29.20 1.51
N LEU A 325 -1.59 -28.82 1.63
CA LEU A 325 -1.17 -27.42 1.70
C LEU A 325 -0.02 -27.19 0.72
N PHE A 326 -0.14 -26.18 -0.14
CA PHE A 326 0.93 -25.82 -1.07
C PHE A 326 1.95 -24.88 -0.42
N ASP A 327 3.08 -24.64 -1.10
CA ASP A 327 4.15 -23.74 -0.64
C ASP A 327 4.78 -24.20 0.69
N ALA A 328 5.09 -25.50 0.81
CA ALA A 328 5.63 -26.11 2.03
C ALA A 328 6.89 -25.40 2.56
N GLU A 329 7.71 -24.82 1.68
CA GLU A 329 8.91 -24.08 2.04
C GLU A 329 8.62 -22.81 2.88
N GLN A 330 7.43 -22.20 2.75
CA GLN A 330 6.92 -21.15 3.65
C GLN A 330 5.98 -21.71 4.73
N TYR A 331 5.14 -22.69 4.40
CA TYR A 331 4.17 -23.29 5.34
C TYR A 331 4.75 -24.28 6.36
N THR A 332 6.09 -24.42 6.41
CA THR A 332 6.82 -25.05 7.52
C THR A 332 7.63 -24.05 8.36
N THR A 333 7.81 -22.82 7.88
CA THR A 333 8.77 -21.83 8.42
C THR A 333 8.07 -20.55 8.86
N ASP A 334 7.66 -19.73 7.90
CA ASP A 334 6.99 -18.43 8.06
C ASP A 334 5.56 -18.60 8.61
N VAL A 335 4.88 -19.65 8.15
CA VAL A 335 3.66 -20.19 8.77
C VAL A 335 4.04 -21.51 9.44
N PRO A 336 4.10 -21.59 10.78
CA PRO A 336 4.55 -22.80 11.48
C PRO A 336 3.42 -23.84 11.57
N THR A 337 2.98 -24.37 10.42
CA THR A 337 1.79 -25.23 10.32
C THR A 337 1.78 -26.43 11.27
N PRO A 338 2.88 -27.19 11.47
CA PRO A 338 2.89 -28.29 12.46
C PRO A 338 2.51 -27.82 13.87
N VAL A 339 3.05 -26.68 14.32
CA VAL A 339 2.75 -26.08 15.63
C VAL A 339 1.30 -25.61 15.72
N ILE A 340 0.78 -24.99 14.65
CA ILE A 340 -0.62 -24.56 14.56
C ILE A 340 -1.55 -25.78 14.70
N LEU A 341 -1.28 -26.87 13.97
CA LEU A 341 -2.06 -28.09 14.03
C LEU A 341 -1.95 -28.78 15.40
N ASP A 342 -0.76 -28.88 15.98
CA ASP A 342 -0.55 -29.46 17.31
C ASP A 342 -1.38 -28.74 18.38
N ASN A 343 -1.31 -27.40 18.41
CA ASN A 343 -2.06 -26.59 19.36
C ASN A 343 -3.59 -26.72 19.15
N LEU A 344 -4.07 -26.75 17.91
CA LEU A 344 -5.50 -26.88 17.59
C LEU A 344 -6.06 -28.26 17.95
N VAL A 345 -5.29 -29.34 17.74
CA VAL A 345 -5.69 -30.69 18.12
C VAL A 345 -5.69 -30.83 19.64
N ALA A 346 -4.68 -30.32 20.33
CA ALA A 346 -4.64 -30.33 21.80
C ALA A 346 -5.77 -29.47 22.43
N ALA A 347 -6.18 -28.39 21.78
CA ALA A 347 -7.31 -27.56 22.17
C ALA A 347 -8.70 -28.14 21.79
N GLY A 348 -8.75 -29.32 21.15
CA GLY A 348 -9.99 -29.95 20.69
C GLY A 348 -10.71 -29.17 19.57
N LYS A 349 -10.03 -28.22 18.93
CA LYS A 349 -10.57 -27.43 17.81
C LYS A 349 -10.43 -28.16 16.47
N LEU A 350 -9.47 -29.07 16.37
CA LEU A 350 -9.37 -30.05 15.30
C LEU A 350 -9.45 -31.48 15.86
N PRO A 351 -9.98 -32.46 15.09
CA PRO A 351 -9.79 -33.87 15.38
C PRO A 351 -8.30 -34.27 15.19
N PRO A 352 -7.90 -35.52 15.52
CA PRO A 352 -6.63 -36.05 15.03
C PRO A 352 -6.46 -35.79 13.53
N THR A 353 -5.41 -35.04 13.19
CA THR A 353 -5.21 -34.45 11.86
C THR A 353 -3.85 -34.82 11.31
N ALA A 354 -3.80 -35.16 10.03
CA ALA A 354 -2.57 -35.26 9.26
C ALA A 354 -2.51 -34.14 8.22
N ALA A 355 -1.30 -33.82 7.77
CA ALA A 355 -1.11 -32.86 6.68
C ALA A 355 -0.07 -33.34 5.66
N ILE A 356 -0.27 -32.93 4.41
CA ILE A 356 0.62 -33.12 3.27
C ILE A 356 0.99 -31.73 2.77
N LEU A 357 2.18 -31.25 3.12
CA LEU A 357 2.68 -29.98 2.62
C LEU A 357 3.55 -30.25 1.39
N VAL A 358 3.19 -29.65 0.26
CA VAL A 358 3.83 -29.86 -1.05
C VAL A 358 4.80 -28.71 -1.34
N ALA A 359 6.09 -29.01 -1.47
CA ALA A 359 7.09 -28.01 -1.83
C ALA A 359 7.09 -27.71 -3.33
N ASN A 360 7.52 -26.51 -3.69
CA ASN A 360 7.84 -26.18 -5.08
C ASN A 360 9.33 -26.45 -5.36
N PRO A 361 9.69 -27.15 -6.46
CA PRO A 361 11.10 -27.31 -6.86
C PRO A 361 11.83 -25.98 -7.11
N SER A 362 11.09 -24.93 -7.49
CA SER A 362 11.58 -23.58 -7.76
C SER A 362 10.43 -22.57 -7.84
N ALA A 363 10.77 -21.27 -7.82
CA ALA A 363 9.80 -20.21 -8.10
C ALA A 363 9.22 -20.29 -9.53
N THR A 364 9.99 -20.80 -10.50
CA THR A 364 9.53 -21.00 -11.89
C THR A 364 8.48 -22.11 -11.95
N SER A 365 8.74 -23.28 -11.36
CA SER A 365 7.75 -24.36 -11.29
C SER A 365 6.51 -23.92 -10.52
N ARG A 366 6.64 -23.18 -9.41
CA ARG A 366 5.49 -22.61 -8.70
C ARG A 366 4.59 -21.76 -9.62
N GLY A 367 5.20 -20.93 -10.46
CA GLY A 367 4.49 -20.07 -11.42
C GLY A 367 3.87 -20.80 -12.61
N VAL A 368 4.26 -22.05 -12.89
CA VAL A 368 3.74 -22.89 -13.99
C VAL A 368 2.75 -23.95 -13.50
N GLU A 369 2.94 -24.47 -12.29
CA GLU A 369 2.20 -25.63 -11.75
C GLU A 369 0.98 -25.22 -10.91
N LEU A 370 1.06 -24.15 -10.13
CA LEU A 370 -0.04 -23.74 -9.24
C LEU A 370 -1.20 -23.02 -9.96
N PRO A 371 -0.97 -22.07 -10.89
CA PRO A 371 -2.07 -21.55 -11.71
C PRO A 371 -2.72 -22.69 -12.51
N PRO A 372 -4.06 -22.70 -12.71
CA PRO A 372 -4.86 -23.84 -13.17
C PRO A 372 -4.22 -24.77 -14.21
N ASN A 373 -3.49 -25.78 -13.72
CA ASN A 373 -2.67 -26.67 -14.53
C ASN A 373 -3.22 -28.11 -14.43
N PRO A 374 -3.73 -28.70 -15.54
CA PRO A 374 -4.23 -30.08 -15.54
C PRO A 374 -3.21 -31.14 -15.16
N ALA A 375 -1.90 -30.93 -15.42
CA ALA A 375 -0.86 -31.88 -15.02
C ALA A 375 -0.60 -31.85 -13.51
N PHE A 376 -0.63 -30.66 -12.89
CA PHE A 376 -0.56 -30.55 -11.43
C PHE A 376 -1.78 -31.20 -10.76
N ALA A 377 -2.99 -30.97 -11.29
CA ALA A 377 -4.20 -31.64 -10.80
C ALA A 377 -4.11 -33.19 -10.90
N ARG A 378 -3.53 -33.74 -11.99
CA ARG A 378 -3.27 -35.18 -12.11
C ARG A 378 -2.16 -35.69 -11.19
N PHE A 379 -1.09 -34.92 -10.97
CA PHE A 379 -0.09 -35.25 -9.95
C PHE A 379 -0.73 -35.42 -8.58
N LEU A 380 -1.63 -34.50 -8.18
CA LEU A 380 -2.33 -34.61 -6.90
C LEU A 380 -3.16 -35.89 -6.81
N SER A 381 -3.96 -36.21 -7.82
CA SER A 381 -4.91 -37.34 -7.77
C SER A 381 -4.32 -38.71 -8.09
N ALA A 382 -3.39 -38.80 -9.04
CA ALA A 382 -2.81 -40.06 -9.52
C ALA A 382 -1.50 -40.45 -8.82
N GLU A 383 -0.75 -39.49 -8.27
CA GLU A 383 0.57 -39.75 -7.67
C GLU A 383 0.59 -39.42 -6.17
N LEU A 384 0.35 -38.16 -5.78
CA LEU A 384 0.51 -37.68 -4.40
C LEU A 384 -0.47 -38.35 -3.42
N MET A 385 -1.78 -38.29 -3.69
CA MET A 385 -2.80 -38.79 -2.77
C MET A 385 -2.72 -40.33 -2.60
N PRO A 386 -2.51 -41.14 -3.66
CA PRO A 386 -2.22 -42.56 -3.52
C PRO A 386 -0.92 -42.86 -2.74
N TRP A 387 0.15 -42.09 -2.98
CA TRP A 387 1.44 -42.23 -2.29
C TRP A 387 1.36 -41.90 -0.79
N ALA A 388 0.53 -40.92 -0.42
CA ALA A 388 0.25 -40.57 0.97
C ALA A 388 -0.66 -41.60 1.66
N ARG A 389 -1.68 -42.11 0.93
CA ARG A 389 -2.56 -43.18 1.42
C ARG A 389 -1.77 -44.44 1.77
N ALA A 390 -0.79 -44.82 0.95
CA ALA A 390 0.11 -45.94 1.23
C ALA A 390 0.97 -45.75 2.50
N ARG A 391 1.09 -44.52 3.02
CA ARG A 391 1.79 -44.15 4.27
C ARG A 391 0.84 -43.88 5.44
N GLY A 392 -0.42 -44.30 5.31
CA GLY A 392 -1.44 -44.11 6.34
C GLY A 392 -1.88 -42.65 6.53
N VAL A 393 -1.65 -41.80 5.53
CA VAL A 393 -2.07 -40.39 5.51
C VAL A 393 -3.19 -40.24 4.48
N TYR A 394 -4.43 -40.35 4.93
CA TYR A 394 -5.64 -40.19 4.13
C TYR A 394 -6.85 -39.88 5.03
N ALA A 395 -7.85 -39.23 4.46
CA ALA A 395 -9.20 -39.07 5.00
C ALA A 395 -10.21 -39.04 3.84
N ASP A 396 -11.51 -39.09 4.13
CA ASP A 396 -12.54 -38.92 3.11
C ASP A 396 -12.56 -37.48 2.59
N ALA A 397 -13.12 -37.24 1.38
CA ALA A 397 -13.15 -35.92 0.76
C ALA A 397 -13.75 -34.83 1.67
N GLY A 398 -14.88 -35.13 2.34
CA GLY A 398 -15.53 -34.20 3.28
C GLY A 398 -14.70 -33.87 4.53
N ARG A 399 -13.67 -34.66 4.84
CA ARG A 399 -12.69 -34.42 5.93
C ARG A 399 -11.30 -34.03 5.40
N THR A 400 -11.18 -33.78 4.10
CA THR A 400 -9.95 -33.33 3.46
C THR A 400 -10.12 -31.88 3.01
N ALA A 401 -9.24 -31.00 3.46
CA ALA A 401 -9.11 -29.64 2.94
C ALA A 401 -7.88 -29.54 2.04
N VAL A 402 -8.02 -28.85 0.90
CA VAL A 402 -6.89 -28.35 0.12
C VAL A 402 -6.77 -26.84 0.31
N ALA A 403 -5.55 -26.36 0.53
CA ALA A 403 -5.31 -25.00 1.00
C ALA A 403 -4.01 -24.39 0.45
N GLY A 404 -3.93 -23.07 0.51
CA GLY A 404 -2.71 -22.30 0.21
C GLY A 404 -2.98 -20.82 0.03
N ALA A 405 -1.90 -20.05 -0.15
CA ALA A 405 -1.97 -18.61 -0.37
C ALA A 405 -1.68 -18.22 -1.83
N SER A 406 -2.26 -17.12 -2.32
CA SER A 406 -1.95 -16.57 -3.64
C SER A 406 -2.26 -17.59 -4.77
N TYR A 407 -1.27 -17.94 -5.60
CA TYR A 407 -1.39 -19.07 -6.53
C TYR A 407 -1.69 -20.41 -5.85
N GLY A 408 -1.31 -20.64 -4.59
CA GLY A 408 -1.72 -21.81 -3.82
C GLY A 408 -3.22 -21.84 -3.54
N GLY A 409 -3.83 -20.71 -3.20
CA GLY A 409 -5.30 -20.61 -3.00
C GLY A 409 -6.07 -20.82 -4.30
N LEU A 410 -5.54 -20.28 -5.41
CA LEU A 410 -6.04 -20.53 -6.77
C LEU A 410 -5.91 -22.03 -7.15
N ALA A 411 -4.76 -22.65 -6.89
CA ALA A 411 -4.48 -24.07 -7.12
C ALA A 411 -5.42 -24.97 -6.31
N ALA A 412 -5.65 -24.63 -5.04
CA ALA A 412 -6.54 -25.37 -4.14
C ALA A 412 -7.98 -25.38 -4.66
N THR A 413 -8.45 -24.20 -5.07
CA THR A 413 -9.78 -24.02 -5.67
C THR A 413 -9.90 -24.80 -6.99
N TYR A 414 -8.86 -24.82 -7.83
CA TYR A 414 -8.83 -25.63 -9.05
C TYR A 414 -8.73 -27.14 -8.79
N ALA A 415 -7.96 -27.57 -7.79
CA ALA A 415 -7.84 -28.98 -7.41
C ALA A 415 -9.19 -29.56 -6.99
N ALA A 416 -9.98 -28.84 -6.18
CA ALA A 416 -11.32 -29.25 -5.80
C ALA A 416 -12.34 -29.19 -6.95
N LEU A 417 -12.18 -28.28 -7.92
CA LEU A 417 -12.97 -28.29 -9.16
C LEU A 417 -12.70 -29.55 -10.02
N ARG A 418 -11.45 -30.03 -10.02
CA ARG A 418 -11.01 -31.18 -10.83
C ARG A 418 -11.20 -32.53 -10.14
N HIS A 419 -11.06 -32.56 -8.81
CA HIS A 419 -11.03 -33.76 -7.98
C HIS A 419 -11.85 -33.59 -6.67
N PRO A 420 -13.17 -33.29 -6.76
CA PRO A 420 -14.04 -33.17 -5.58
C PRO A 420 -14.17 -34.48 -4.79
N GLU A 421 -13.86 -35.63 -5.40
CA GLU A 421 -13.77 -36.94 -4.76
C GLU A 421 -12.55 -37.09 -3.82
N LEU A 422 -11.60 -36.15 -3.87
CA LEU A 422 -10.44 -36.07 -2.97
C LEU A 422 -10.51 -34.84 -2.06
N PHE A 423 -11.05 -33.72 -2.57
CA PHE A 423 -11.01 -32.42 -1.90
C PHE A 423 -12.41 -31.83 -1.72
N GLY A 424 -13.08 -32.19 -0.61
CA GLY A 424 -14.42 -31.69 -0.28
C GLY A 424 -14.41 -30.31 0.40
N ASN A 425 -13.24 -29.78 0.74
CA ASN A 425 -13.10 -28.46 1.36
C ASN A 425 -11.94 -27.69 0.73
N VAL A 426 -12.12 -26.38 0.54
CA VAL A 426 -11.09 -25.45 0.04
C VAL A 426 -10.87 -24.36 1.07
N TYR A 427 -9.61 -24.04 1.39
CA TYR A 427 -9.24 -22.81 2.07
C TYR A 427 -8.27 -21.99 1.21
N SER A 428 -8.77 -20.91 0.63
CA SER A 428 -7.97 -20.01 -0.20
C SER A 428 -7.62 -18.73 0.55
N GLN A 429 -6.33 -18.53 0.83
CA GLN A 429 -5.82 -17.30 1.44
C GLN A 429 -5.35 -16.33 0.34
N SER A 430 -6.01 -15.18 0.18
CA SER A 430 -5.65 -14.17 -0.82
C SER A 430 -5.47 -14.76 -2.23
N GLY A 431 -6.45 -15.58 -2.66
CA GLY A 431 -6.35 -16.37 -3.89
C GLY A 431 -6.19 -15.50 -5.14
N SER A 432 -5.27 -15.87 -6.04
CA SER A 432 -4.98 -15.10 -7.27
C SER A 432 -6.05 -15.26 -8.36
N PHE A 433 -7.32 -15.04 -8.01
CA PHE A 433 -8.46 -15.28 -8.88
C PHE A 433 -8.53 -14.35 -10.09
N TRP A 434 -7.77 -13.26 -10.13
CA TRP A 434 -7.52 -12.45 -11.32
C TRP A 434 -6.89 -13.23 -12.49
N TRP A 435 -6.24 -14.37 -12.23
CA TRP A 435 -5.49 -15.12 -13.24
C TRP A 435 -6.36 -15.62 -14.41
N ALA A 436 -5.73 -15.66 -15.58
CA ALA A 436 -6.24 -16.29 -16.79
C ALA A 436 -5.08 -16.87 -17.62
N PRO A 437 -5.32 -17.90 -18.46
CA PRO A 437 -4.34 -18.32 -19.46
C PRO A 437 -4.20 -17.25 -20.56
N ASP A 438 -3.08 -17.28 -21.29
CA ASP A 438 -2.79 -16.32 -22.35
C ASP A 438 -3.93 -16.21 -23.38
N GLY A 439 -4.36 -14.98 -23.66
CA GLY A 439 -5.45 -14.69 -24.60
C GLY A 439 -6.87 -14.89 -24.04
N ALA A 440 -7.04 -15.24 -22.76
CA ALA A 440 -8.34 -15.31 -22.10
C ALA A 440 -8.59 -14.13 -21.15
N GLU A 441 -9.87 -13.86 -20.88
CA GLU A 441 -10.30 -12.82 -19.96
C GLU A 441 -9.90 -13.12 -18.50
N PRO A 442 -9.44 -12.12 -17.70
CA PRO A 442 -9.16 -12.25 -16.27
C PRO A 442 -10.29 -12.93 -15.51
N GLU A 443 -10.00 -13.67 -14.44
CA GLU A 443 -10.99 -14.49 -13.70
C GLU A 443 -11.44 -15.77 -14.42
N TRP A 444 -10.49 -16.44 -15.08
CA TRP A 444 -10.77 -17.67 -15.82
C TRP A 444 -11.38 -18.78 -14.95
N LEU A 445 -10.89 -18.95 -13.72
CA LEU A 445 -11.36 -19.99 -12.80
C LEU A 445 -12.80 -19.73 -12.34
N THR A 446 -13.15 -18.48 -12.04
CA THR A 446 -14.52 -18.06 -11.69
C THR A 446 -15.52 -18.49 -12.77
N ARG A 447 -15.17 -18.30 -14.05
CA ARG A 447 -16.01 -18.76 -15.17
C ARG A 447 -16.12 -20.27 -15.28
N GLN A 448 -15.13 -21.04 -14.82
CA GLN A 448 -15.26 -22.51 -14.78
C GLN A 448 -16.33 -22.96 -13.77
N PHE A 449 -16.46 -22.29 -12.62
CA PHE A 449 -17.53 -22.59 -11.64
C PHE A 449 -18.92 -22.18 -12.11
N VAL A 450 -19.04 -21.18 -12.98
CA VAL A 450 -20.29 -20.86 -13.69
C VAL A 450 -20.69 -22.00 -14.63
N ALA A 451 -19.73 -22.55 -15.39
CA ALA A 451 -19.96 -23.61 -16.37
C ALA A 451 -20.13 -25.01 -15.76
N ALA A 452 -19.43 -25.31 -14.65
CA ALA A 452 -19.44 -26.63 -14.03
C ALA A 452 -20.77 -26.93 -13.31
N PRO A 453 -21.21 -28.21 -13.25
CA PRO A 453 -22.27 -28.62 -12.33
C PRO A 453 -21.88 -28.35 -10.88
N LYS A 454 -22.86 -28.22 -9.97
CA LYS A 454 -22.57 -28.03 -8.54
C LYS A 454 -21.85 -29.27 -7.98
N LEU A 455 -20.68 -29.06 -7.39
CA LEU A 455 -19.85 -30.10 -6.77
C LEU A 455 -20.10 -30.18 -5.24
N PRO A 456 -19.79 -31.30 -4.58
CA PRO A 456 -19.88 -31.46 -3.12
C PRO A 456 -18.67 -30.83 -2.40
N VAL A 457 -18.41 -29.55 -2.64
CA VAL A 457 -17.25 -28.80 -2.12
C VAL A 457 -17.71 -27.62 -1.26
N ARG A 458 -17.06 -27.41 -0.12
CA ARG A 458 -17.23 -26.22 0.74
C ARG A 458 -16.03 -25.29 0.61
N PHE A 459 -16.25 -23.98 0.71
CA PHE A 459 -15.21 -22.97 0.49
C PHE A 459 -15.10 -22.03 1.68
N LEU A 460 -13.89 -21.89 2.22
CA LEU A 460 -13.48 -20.73 3.00
C LEU A 460 -12.55 -19.88 2.14
N LEU A 461 -12.92 -18.63 1.91
CA LEU A 461 -12.15 -17.67 1.12
C LEU A 461 -11.76 -16.49 2.01
N GLU A 462 -10.52 -16.03 1.94
CA GLU A 462 -10.12 -14.78 2.59
C GLU A 462 -9.29 -13.87 1.67
N ALA A 463 -9.33 -12.57 1.94
CA ALA A 463 -8.49 -11.57 1.30
C ALA A 463 -8.20 -10.39 2.25
N GLY A 464 -7.06 -9.74 2.05
CA GLY A 464 -6.67 -8.51 2.73
C GLY A 464 -7.29 -7.27 2.07
N LEU A 465 -7.68 -6.31 2.91
CA LEU A 465 -8.26 -5.02 2.48
C LEU A 465 -7.31 -4.18 1.61
N TYR A 466 -5.99 -4.43 1.67
CA TYR A 466 -4.99 -3.70 0.87
C TYR A 466 -4.66 -4.39 -0.46
N GLU A 467 -5.36 -5.48 -0.81
CA GLU A 467 -5.10 -6.27 -2.03
C GLU A 467 -5.98 -5.86 -3.22
N GLY A 468 -6.27 -4.57 -3.34
CA GLY A 468 -7.05 -3.99 -4.44
C GLY A 468 -6.31 -3.98 -5.79
N GLY A 469 -7.04 -3.69 -6.86
CA GLY A 469 -6.51 -3.63 -8.23
C GLY A 469 -5.37 -2.62 -8.45
N ARG A 470 -4.73 -2.72 -9.63
CA ARG A 470 -3.66 -1.82 -10.08
C ARG A 470 -3.90 -1.41 -11.54
N GLY A 471 -4.12 -0.11 -11.79
CA GLY A 471 -4.47 0.36 -13.13
C GLY A 471 -5.78 -0.29 -13.61
N SER A 472 -5.74 -1.00 -14.74
CA SER A 472 -6.86 -1.79 -15.25
C SER A 472 -6.87 -3.25 -14.78
N ALA A 473 -5.85 -3.72 -14.05
CA ALA A 473 -5.79 -5.10 -13.55
C ALA A 473 -6.61 -5.26 -12.26
N PRO A 474 -7.51 -6.26 -12.17
CA PRO A 474 -8.37 -6.44 -11.00
C PRO A 474 -7.59 -6.96 -9.79
N GLY A 475 -8.03 -6.60 -8.58
CA GLY A 475 -7.37 -6.95 -7.32
C GLY A 475 -7.66 -8.38 -6.86
N ILE A 476 -6.85 -8.88 -5.92
CA ILE A 476 -7.14 -10.14 -5.24
C ILE A 476 -8.40 -10.01 -4.37
N LEU A 477 -8.57 -8.88 -3.68
CA LEU A 477 -9.77 -8.60 -2.91
C LEU A 477 -11.03 -8.63 -3.80
N ASP A 478 -10.98 -7.93 -4.94
CA ASP A 478 -12.12 -7.78 -5.85
C ASP A 478 -12.49 -9.11 -6.51
N THR A 479 -11.49 -9.89 -6.93
CA THR A 479 -11.71 -11.20 -7.60
C THR A 479 -12.07 -12.32 -6.61
N THR A 480 -11.61 -12.24 -5.36
CA THR A 480 -12.08 -13.14 -4.28
C THR A 480 -13.54 -12.85 -3.92
N ARG A 481 -13.93 -11.57 -3.85
CA ARG A 481 -15.33 -11.15 -3.68
C ARG A 481 -16.22 -11.66 -4.81
N HIS A 482 -15.81 -11.49 -6.07
CA HIS A 482 -16.58 -11.96 -7.22
C HIS A 482 -16.67 -13.49 -7.29
N LEU A 483 -15.59 -14.23 -6.99
CA LEU A 483 -15.66 -15.69 -6.89
C LEU A 483 -16.63 -16.15 -5.80
N ARG A 484 -16.60 -15.53 -4.61
CA ARG A 484 -17.57 -15.80 -3.54
C ARG A 484 -19.01 -15.63 -4.05
N ASP A 485 -19.30 -14.50 -4.69
CA ASP A 485 -20.66 -14.17 -5.16
C ASP A 485 -21.14 -15.19 -6.20
N VAL A 486 -20.26 -15.61 -7.11
CA VAL A 486 -20.53 -16.69 -8.08
C VAL A 486 -20.77 -18.02 -7.38
N LEU A 487 -19.92 -18.43 -6.43
CA LEU A 487 -20.08 -19.70 -5.73
C LEU A 487 -21.38 -19.74 -4.90
N GLN A 488 -21.73 -18.63 -4.22
CA GLN A 488 -22.99 -18.49 -3.49
C GLN A 488 -24.20 -18.55 -4.44
N ALA A 489 -24.15 -17.88 -5.59
CA ALA A 489 -25.20 -17.96 -6.62
C ALA A 489 -25.34 -19.36 -7.25
N ARG A 490 -24.25 -20.15 -7.31
CA ARG A 490 -24.26 -21.58 -7.68
C ARG A 490 -24.68 -22.50 -6.51
N GLY A 491 -24.99 -21.93 -5.34
CA GLY A 491 -25.51 -22.61 -4.16
C GLY A 491 -24.48 -23.40 -3.37
N TYR A 492 -23.18 -23.11 -3.50
CA TYR A 492 -22.14 -23.70 -2.65
C TYR A 492 -22.22 -23.17 -1.22
N ASP A 493 -21.69 -23.94 -0.27
CA ASP A 493 -21.41 -23.46 1.08
C ASP A 493 -20.11 -22.64 1.02
N VAL A 494 -20.21 -21.34 1.30
CA VAL A 494 -19.13 -20.37 1.13
C VAL A 494 -19.07 -19.41 2.30
N GLN A 495 -17.97 -19.48 3.04
CA GLN A 495 -17.57 -18.51 4.05
C GLN A 495 -16.55 -17.55 3.44
N HIS A 496 -16.63 -16.27 3.80
CA HIS A 496 -15.73 -15.24 3.30
C HIS A 496 -15.28 -14.31 4.42
N ARG A 497 -13.97 -14.06 4.51
CA ARG A 497 -13.35 -13.23 5.55
C ARG A 497 -12.49 -12.14 4.92
N GLU A 498 -12.59 -10.92 5.44
CA GLU A 498 -11.75 -9.79 5.03
C GLU A 498 -10.95 -9.28 6.23
N PHE A 499 -9.66 -9.03 6.04
CA PHE A 499 -8.75 -8.62 7.11
C PHE A 499 -8.02 -7.32 6.76
N ALA A 500 -7.73 -6.50 7.76
CA ALA A 500 -6.90 -5.29 7.60
C ALA A 500 -5.41 -5.66 7.41
N ALA A 501 -5.12 -6.27 6.27
CA ALA A 501 -3.85 -6.88 5.92
C ALA A 501 -3.56 -6.74 4.43
N GLY A 502 -2.30 -6.97 4.05
CA GLY A 502 -1.84 -7.11 2.67
C GLY A 502 -1.59 -8.57 2.28
N HIS A 503 -0.95 -8.75 1.12
CA HIS A 503 -0.60 -10.06 0.55
C HIS A 503 0.64 -10.66 1.25
N ASP A 504 0.48 -11.20 2.46
CA ASP A 504 1.60 -11.46 3.38
C ASP A 504 1.40 -12.69 4.30
N TYR A 505 2.44 -13.55 4.38
CA TYR A 505 2.53 -14.68 5.31
C TYR A 505 2.43 -14.26 6.79
N LEU A 506 2.83 -13.03 7.15
CA LEU A 506 2.63 -12.50 8.51
C LEU A 506 1.15 -12.51 8.89
N HIS A 507 0.24 -12.24 7.95
CA HIS A 507 -1.20 -12.34 8.17
C HIS A 507 -1.65 -13.80 8.08
N TRP A 508 -1.32 -14.50 6.98
CA TRP A 508 -1.84 -15.84 6.70
C TRP A 508 -1.50 -16.88 7.78
N ARG A 509 -0.35 -16.75 8.47
CA ARG A 509 -0.01 -17.62 9.61
C ARG A 509 -1.00 -17.53 10.78
N GLY A 510 -1.66 -16.38 10.92
CA GLY A 510 -2.65 -16.14 11.98
C GLY A 510 -4.02 -16.70 11.63
N SER A 511 -4.48 -16.47 10.40
CA SER A 511 -5.79 -16.92 9.94
C SER A 511 -5.85 -18.43 9.65
N LEU A 512 -4.74 -19.04 9.19
CA LEU A 512 -4.69 -20.46 8.80
C LEU A 512 -5.33 -21.39 9.84
N GLY A 513 -4.98 -21.21 11.12
CA GLY A 513 -5.46 -22.08 12.18
C GLY A 513 -6.96 -22.00 12.41
N ASP A 514 -7.50 -20.78 12.51
CA ASP A 514 -8.93 -20.55 12.75
C ASP A 514 -9.79 -20.96 11.55
N GLY A 515 -9.28 -20.81 10.31
CA GLY A 515 -9.99 -21.25 9.10
C GLY A 515 -9.98 -22.78 8.90
N LEU A 516 -8.87 -23.46 9.23
CA LEU A 516 -8.85 -24.92 9.25
C LEU A 516 -9.78 -25.50 10.32
N ALA A 517 -9.84 -24.88 11.51
CA ALA A 517 -10.74 -25.28 12.58
C ALA A 517 -12.22 -25.11 12.20
N GLU A 518 -12.57 -24.07 11.44
CA GLU A 518 -13.93 -23.85 10.93
C GLU A 518 -14.34 -24.90 9.89
N LEU A 519 -13.46 -25.25 8.95
CA LEU A 519 -13.73 -26.25 7.92
C LEU A 519 -13.75 -27.69 8.45
N LEU A 520 -12.77 -28.07 9.27
CA LEU A 520 -12.48 -29.47 9.63
C LEU A 520 -12.76 -29.84 11.10
N GLY A 521 -13.12 -28.85 11.93
CA GLY A 521 -13.43 -29.04 13.34
C GLY A 521 -14.58 -30.01 13.62
N SER A 522 -14.73 -30.38 14.89
CA SER A 522 -15.83 -31.22 15.35
C SER A 522 -17.07 -30.36 15.67
N PRO A 523 -18.31 -30.79 15.32
CA PRO A 523 -19.53 -30.02 15.58
C PRO A 523 -19.74 -29.63 17.05
N GLU A 524 -19.24 -30.42 17.99
CA GLU A 524 -19.31 -30.17 19.43
C GLU A 524 -18.58 -28.88 19.87
N GLY A 525 -17.63 -28.39 19.06
CA GLY A 525 -16.87 -27.17 19.35
C GLY A 525 -17.60 -25.84 19.13
N HIS A 526 -18.85 -25.87 18.64
CA HIS A 526 -19.70 -24.68 18.40
C HIS A 526 -20.61 -24.31 19.58
N VAL A 527 -20.58 -25.06 20.69
CA VAL A 527 -21.27 -24.69 21.93
C VAL A 527 -20.26 -24.04 22.88
N MET A 528 -20.59 -22.86 23.42
CA MET A 528 -19.75 -21.97 24.25
C MET A 528 -18.68 -21.15 23.48
N ARG A 529 -19.10 -20.02 22.89
CA ARG A 529 -18.77 -18.67 23.42
C ARG A 529 -19.65 -17.59 22.79
#